data_AF-A0A843JSL2-F1
#
_entry.id   AF-A0A843JSL2-F1
#
_cell.length_a   1.000
_cell.length_b   1.000
_cell.length_c   1.000
_cell.angle_alpha   90.00
_cell.angle_beta   90.00
_cell.angle_gamma   90.00
#
_symmetry.space_group_name_H-M   'P 1'
#
loop_
_entity.id
_entity.type
_entity.pdbx_description
1 polymer ?
#
loop_
_entity_poly.entity_id
_entity_poly.type
_entity_poly.pdbx_seq_one_letter_code
_entity_poly.pdbx_strand_id
1 'polypeptide(L)'
;IDMLMGTFFSEIGNDLLAELSKVNKNKINTENLKDIRNWEEKDFDNKMKELKENGLDFKADIPPEEREEFLTNIHSILLEKREFLVNLINNPNLLEKDEFSSLLLALLHLDEELSRRGEFSDIKDADFNHLNGDMKRVYSKLVYEWVYYLKYLKKYYPYMISLAIRTNPFDSEADVHVNE
;
A
#
# COMPACT_ATOMS: atom_id res chain seq x y z
N ILE A 1 -0.41 -5.18 -17.65
CA ILE A 1 0.02 -4.92 -16.25
C ILE A 1 -1.15 -4.45 -15.39
N ASP A 2 -2.03 -3.61 -15.89
CA ASP A 2 -3.07 -3.00 -15.05
C ASP A 2 -4.11 -4.00 -14.50
N MET A 3 -4.37 -5.10 -15.22
CA MET A 3 -5.12 -6.23 -14.66
C MET A 3 -4.37 -6.95 -13.53
N LEU A 4 -3.03 -7.05 -13.60
CA LEU A 4 -2.19 -7.59 -12.52
C LEU A 4 -2.22 -6.69 -11.30
N MET A 5 -2.28 -5.37 -11.49
CA MET A 5 -2.46 -4.41 -10.40
C MET A 5 -3.81 -4.63 -9.71
N GLY A 6 -4.86 -4.96 -10.46
CA GLY A 6 -6.15 -5.34 -9.87
C GLY A 6 -6.06 -6.57 -8.97
N THR A 7 -5.41 -7.65 -9.44
CA THR A 7 -5.16 -8.83 -8.60
C THR A 7 -4.28 -8.49 -7.39
N PHE A 8 -3.24 -7.69 -7.57
CA PHE A 8 -2.37 -7.26 -6.47
C PHE A 8 -3.14 -6.47 -5.41
N PHE A 9 -3.93 -5.46 -5.78
CA PHE A 9 -4.66 -4.65 -4.81
C PHE A 9 -5.78 -5.42 -4.11
N SER A 10 -6.42 -6.37 -4.79
CA SER A 10 -7.45 -7.22 -4.19
C SER A 10 -6.89 -8.30 -3.26
N GLU A 11 -5.68 -8.81 -3.51
CA GLU A 11 -5.09 -9.90 -2.72
C GLU A 11 -4.21 -9.43 -1.55
N ILE A 12 -3.59 -8.26 -1.66
CA ILE A 12 -2.61 -7.80 -0.67
C ILE A 12 -2.53 -6.28 -0.53
N GLY A 13 -2.64 -5.54 -1.64
CA GLY A 13 -2.31 -4.13 -1.67
C GLY A 13 -3.24 -3.25 -0.82
N ASN A 14 -4.55 -3.52 -0.85
CA ASN A 14 -5.51 -2.75 -0.05
C ASN A 14 -5.35 -3.01 1.46
N ASP A 15 -5.15 -4.26 1.86
CA ASP A 15 -5.01 -4.62 3.28
C ASP A 15 -3.73 -4.03 3.88
N LEU A 16 -2.60 -4.17 3.19
CA LEU A 16 -1.35 -3.52 3.61
C LEU A 16 -1.50 -2.00 3.68
N LEU A 17 -2.20 -1.41 2.72
CA LEU A 17 -2.39 0.03 2.71
C LEU A 17 -3.26 0.50 3.88
N ALA A 18 -4.31 -0.25 4.22
CA ALA A 18 -5.14 0.02 5.39
C ALA A 18 -4.33 -0.10 6.69
N GLU A 19 -3.59 -1.19 6.89
CA GLU A 19 -2.77 -1.41 8.10
C GLU A 19 -1.70 -0.32 8.28
N LEU A 20 -0.98 0.03 7.22
CA LEU A 20 0.03 1.09 7.28
C LEU A 20 -0.59 2.48 7.48
N SER A 21 -1.74 2.75 6.85
CA SER A 21 -2.43 4.06 6.99
C SER A 21 -2.96 4.29 8.40
N LYS A 22 -3.41 3.24 9.10
CA LYS A 22 -3.91 3.32 10.48
C LYS A 22 -2.86 3.88 11.43
N VAL A 23 -1.63 3.37 11.34
CA VAL A 23 -0.51 3.71 12.24
C VAL A 23 0.33 4.90 11.78
N ASN A 24 0.13 5.37 10.55
CA ASN A 24 0.87 6.51 10.03
C ASN A 24 0.42 7.82 10.69
N LYS A 25 1.34 8.44 11.43
CA LYS A 25 1.08 9.76 12.04
C LYS A 25 1.01 10.91 11.03
N ASN A 26 1.63 10.74 9.86
CA ASN A 26 1.78 11.78 8.85
C ASN A 26 0.69 11.65 7.79
N LYS A 27 -0.49 12.26 8.02
CA LYS A 27 -1.66 12.12 7.12
C LYS A 27 -1.82 13.23 6.09
N ILE A 28 -1.03 14.30 6.16
CA ILE A 28 -1.17 15.51 5.31
C ILE A 28 -1.17 15.15 3.82
N ASN A 29 -0.27 14.26 3.36
CA ASN A 29 -0.18 13.92 1.94
C ASN A 29 -1.22 12.89 1.47
N THR A 30 -2.01 12.30 2.38
CA THR A 30 -3.00 11.27 2.07
C THR A 30 -4.43 11.65 2.46
N GLU A 31 -4.65 12.79 3.12
CA GLU A 31 -5.95 13.21 3.63
C GLU A 31 -7.02 13.33 2.54
N ASN A 32 -6.62 13.75 1.33
CA ASN A 32 -7.51 13.94 0.20
C ASN A 32 -7.80 12.64 -0.57
N LEU A 33 -7.15 11.52 -0.22
CA LEU A 33 -7.36 10.22 -0.88
C LEU A 33 -8.71 9.59 -0.49
N LYS A 34 -9.29 9.96 0.65
CA LYS A 34 -10.66 9.56 1.01
C LYS A 34 -11.70 10.14 0.04
N ASP A 35 -11.43 11.33 -0.50
CA ASP A 35 -12.35 12.09 -1.37
C ASP A 35 -12.18 11.77 -2.86
N ILE A 36 -11.45 10.70 -3.19
CA ILE A 36 -11.08 10.31 -4.56
C ILE A 36 -12.27 10.02 -5.49
N ARG A 37 -13.45 9.77 -4.92
CA ARG A 37 -14.71 9.59 -5.67
C ARG A 37 -15.01 10.78 -6.58
N ASN A 38 -14.65 11.99 -6.14
CA ASN A 38 -14.97 13.24 -6.82
C ASN A 38 -13.90 13.69 -7.83
N TRP A 39 -12.78 12.96 -7.92
CA TRP A 39 -11.62 13.39 -8.70
C TRP A 39 -11.84 13.25 -10.20
N GLU A 40 -11.39 14.22 -10.99
CA GLU A 40 -11.28 14.11 -12.44
C GLU A 40 -9.88 13.62 -12.85
N GLU A 41 -9.67 13.31 -14.14
CA GLU A 41 -8.37 12.79 -14.63
C GLU A 41 -7.19 13.70 -14.24
N LYS A 42 -7.40 15.02 -14.25
CA LYS A 42 -6.42 16.03 -13.84
C LYS A 42 -6.05 15.93 -12.36
N ASP A 43 -6.97 15.57 -11.49
CA ASP A 43 -6.70 15.44 -10.04
C ASP A 43 -5.79 14.25 -9.76
N PHE A 44 -6.03 13.12 -10.45
CA PHE A 44 -5.10 11.98 -10.42
C PHE A 44 -3.70 12.40 -10.90
N ASP A 45 -3.60 13.11 -12.02
CA ASP A 45 -2.30 13.56 -12.55
C ASP A 45 -1.56 14.50 -11.60
N ASN A 46 -2.27 15.47 -11.02
CA ASN A 46 -1.71 16.37 -10.02
C ASN A 46 -1.21 15.60 -8.80
N LYS A 47 -1.99 14.64 -8.29
CA LYS A 47 -1.59 13.84 -7.13
C LYS A 47 -0.40 12.96 -7.43
N MET A 48 -0.39 12.28 -8.57
CA MET A 48 0.73 11.43 -8.99
C MET A 48 2.01 12.25 -9.13
N LYS A 49 1.92 13.47 -9.66
CA LYS A 49 3.04 14.41 -9.71
C LYS A 49 3.50 14.84 -8.31
N GLU A 50 2.57 15.23 -7.44
CA GLU A 50 2.85 15.58 -6.03
C GLU A 50 3.62 14.46 -5.33
N LEU A 51 3.13 13.21 -5.44
CA LEU A 51 3.75 12.04 -4.81
C LEU A 51 5.15 11.75 -5.36
N LYS A 52 5.39 12.00 -6.66
CA LYS A 52 6.69 11.77 -7.30
C LYS A 52 7.71 12.85 -6.95
N GLU A 53 7.29 14.11 -6.85
CA GLU A 53 8.17 15.26 -6.59
C GLU A 53 8.48 15.44 -5.11
N ASN A 54 7.47 15.31 -4.24
CA ASN A 54 7.60 15.59 -2.82
C ASN A 54 7.83 14.31 -1.99
N GLY A 55 7.57 13.14 -2.59
CA GLY A 55 7.51 11.88 -1.87
C GLY A 55 6.31 11.81 -0.93
N LEU A 56 6.29 10.76 -0.12
CA LEU A 56 5.29 10.56 0.92
C LEU A 56 6.02 10.38 2.26
N ASP A 57 5.64 11.15 3.26
CA ASP A 57 6.14 10.93 4.61
C ASP A 57 5.34 9.85 5.33
N PHE A 58 6.06 8.95 5.99
CA PHE A 58 5.49 7.86 6.75
C PHE A 58 6.28 7.68 8.02
N LYS A 59 5.58 7.55 9.14
CA LYS A 59 6.14 7.08 10.39
C LYS A 59 5.05 6.39 11.17
N ALA A 60 5.26 5.09 11.43
CA ALA A 60 4.42 4.34 12.33
C ALA A 60 4.61 4.87 13.74
N ASP A 61 3.52 5.35 14.34
CA ASP A 61 3.50 5.84 15.73
C ASP A 61 2.79 4.80 16.59
N ILE A 62 3.58 3.84 17.06
CA ILE A 62 3.10 2.65 17.77
C ILE A 62 3.85 2.53 19.11
N PRO A 63 3.12 2.47 20.24
CA PRO A 63 3.69 2.18 21.55
C PRO A 63 4.48 0.86 21.56
N PRO A 64 5.61 0.75 22.29
CA PRO A 64 6.42 -0.47 22.32
C PRO A 64 5.63 -1.76 22.53
N GLU A 65 4.63 -1.74 23.39
CA GLU A 65 3.74 -2.85 23.76
C GLU A 65 2.85 -3.36 22.61
N GLU A 66 2.59 -2.53 21.59
CA GLU A 66 1.74 -2.88 20.44
C GLU A 66 2.55 -3.24 19.19
N ARG A 67 3.88 -3.04 19.22
CA ARG A 67 4.74 -3.23 18.03
C ARG A 67 4.81 -4.68 17.58
N GLU A 68 4.84 -5.62 18.52
CA GLU A 68 4.89 -7.05 18.21
C GLU A 68 3.66 -7.48 17.41
N GLU A 69 2.47 -7.14 17.91
CA GLU A 69 1.21 -7.45 17.24
C GLU A 69 1.16 -6.85 15.84
N PHE A 70 1.50 -5.57 15.72
CA PHE A 70 1.52 -4.88 14.44
C PHE A 70 2.49 -5.51 13.43
N LEU A 71 3.73 -5.78 13.83
CA LEU A 71 4.73 -6.37 12.92
C LEU A 71 4.38 -7.81 12.56
N THR A 72 3.80 -8.57 13.50
CA THR A 72 3.29 -9.92 13.24
C THR A 72 2.18 -9.87 12.20
N ASN A 73 1.26 -8.90 12.30
CA ASN A 73 0.19 -8.74 11.32
C ASN A 73 0.72 -8.42 9.92
N ILE A 74 1.62 -7.43 9.80
CA ILE A 74 2.26 -7.08 8.51
C ILE A 74 3.02 -8.28 7.95
N HIS A 75 3.77 -9.00 8.77
CA HIS A 75 4.52 -10.18 8.34
C HIS A 75 3.59 -11.30 7.89
N SER A 76 2.48 -11.55 8.59
CA SER A 76 1.51 -12.57 8.21
C SER A 76 0.91 -12.30 6.82
N ILE A 77 0.52 -11.05 6.53
CA ILE A 77 0.00 -10.65 5.22
C ILE A 77 1.03 -10.92 4.11
N LEU A 78 2.29 -10.53 4.34
CA LEU A 78 3.38 -10.73 3.37
C LEU A 78 3.72 -12.21 3.18
N LEU A 79 3.81 -12.97 4.27
CA LEU A 79 4.18 -14.37 4.28
C LEU A 79 3.14 -15.22 3.55
N GLU A 80 1.85 -14.99 3.80
CA GLU A 80 0.76 -15.70 3.13
C GLU A 80 0.79 -15.50 1.61
N LYS A 81 1.18 -14.30 1.16
CA LYS A 81 1.19 -13.91 -0.25
C LYS A 81 2.58 -13.92 -0.89
N ARG A 82 3.60 -14.49 -0.23
CA ARG A 82 4.99 -14.48 -0.72
C ARG A 82 5.14 -15.10 -2.10
N GLU A 83 4.60 -16.30 -2.31
CA GLU A 83 4.67 -16.97 -3.62
C GLU A 83 3.96 -16.15 -4.71
N PHE A 84 2.85 -15.50 -4.37
CA PHE A 84 2.14 -14.60 -5.27
C PHE A 84 3.02 -13.39 -5.66
N LEU A 85 3.67 -12.74 -4.70
CA LEU A 85 4.60 -11.62 -4.96
C LEU A 85 5.79 -12.05 -5.85
N VAL A 86 6.38 -13.21 -5.59
CA VAL A 86 7.47 -13.77 -6.41
C VAL A 86 6.99 -14.04 -7.85
N ASN A 87 5.80 -14.61 -8.00
CA ASN A 87 5.22 -14.86 -9.32
C ASN A 87 4.91 -13.56 -10.09
N LEU A 88 4.50 -12.50 -9.40
CA LEU A 88 4.32 -11.19 -10.01
C LEU A 88 5.64 -10.61 -10.54
N ILE A 89 6.75 -10.72 -9.79
CA ILE A 89 8.06 -10.25 -10.23
C ILE A 89 8.54 -11.00 -11.48
N ASN A 90 8.24 -12.29 -11.58
CA ASN A 90 8.60 -13.10 -12.73
C ASN A 90 7.70 -12.87 -13.95
N ASN A 91 6.68 -12.01 -13.85
CA ASN A 91 5.79 -11.76 -14.98
C ASN A 91 6.52 -10.93 -16.06
N PRO A 92 6.61 -11.41 -17.32
CA PRO A 92 7.35 -10.71 -18.36
C PRO A 92 6.76 -9.34 -18.72
N ASN A 93 5.47 -9.13 -18.47
CA ASN A 93 4.84 -7.83 -18.69
C ASN A 93 5.28 -6.80 -17.64
N LEU A 94 5.87 -7.21 -16.51
CA LEU A 94 6.26 -6.27 -15.45
C LEU A 94 7.37 -5.30 -15.90
N LEU A 95 8.19 -5.69 -16.89
CA LEU A 95 9.30 -4.91 -17.46
C LEU A 95 8.88 -3.54 -18.00
N GLU A 96 7.60 -3.31 -18.26
CA GLU A 96 7.11 -2.02 -18.79
C GLU A 96 6.81 -1.00 -17.68
N LYS A 97 6.91 -1.37 -16.38
CA LYS A 97 6.66 -0.45 -15.24
C LYS A 97 7.72 -0.54 -14.14
N ASP A 98 8.59 0.46 -14.11
CA ASP A 98 9.64 0.60 -13.09
C ASP A 98 9.06 0.81 -11.69
N GLU A 99 7.99 1.60 -11.56
CA GLU A 99 7.40 1.93 -10.26
C GLU A 99 6.75 0.69 -9.58
N PHE A 100 5.96 -0.10 -10.32
CA PHE A 100 5.34 -1.32 -9.78
C PHE A 100 6.38 -2.41 -9.48
N SER A 101 7.39 -2.57 -10.33
CA SER A 101 8.53 -3.46 -10.06
C SER A 101 9.25 -3.08 -8.76
N SER A 102 9.46 -1.78 -8.57
CA SER A 102 10.09 -1.24 -7.36
C SER A 102 9.24 -1.46 -6.10
N LEU A 103 7.91 -1.46 -6.22
CA LEU A 103 7.01 -1.79 -5.11
C LEU A 103 7.16 -3.26 -4.70
N LEU A 104 7.11 -4.18 -5.66
CA LEU A 104 7.24 -5.60 -5.40
C LEU A 104 8.59 -5.93 -4.75
N LEU A 105 9.68 -5.32 -5.21
CA LEU A 105 11.00 -5.48 -4.59
C LEU A 105 11.03 -4.95 -3.14
N ALA A 106 10.41 -3.80 -2.87
CA ALA A 106 10.34 -3.24 -1.52
C ALA A 106 9.54 -4.15 -0.57
N LEU A 107 8.45 -4.76 -1.05
CA LEU A 107 7.63 -5.71 -0.29
C LEU A 107 8.42 -6.99 0.05
N LEU A 108 9.11 -7.58 -0.93
CA LEU A 108 9.94 -8.77 -0.68
C LEU A 108 11.11 -8.48 0.27
N HIS A 109 11.70 -7.29 0.17
CA HIS A 109 12.75 -6.90 1.10
C HIS A 109 12.22 -6.74 2.53
N LEU A 110 11.06 -6.10 2.71
CA LEU A 110 10.42 -6.00 4.02
C LEU A 110 10.08 -7.38 4.60
N ASP A 111 9.53 -8.26 3.77
CA ASP A 111 9.25 -9.65 4.13
C ASP A 111 10.52 -10.42 4.55
N GLU A 112 11.64 -10.23 3.85
CA GLU A 112 12.93 -10.83 4.19
C GLU A 112 13.45 -10.35 5.55
N GLU A 113 13.41 -9.03 5.80
CA GLU A 113 13.82 -8.42 7.08
C GLU A 113 12.97 -8.95 8.24
N LEU A 114 11.65 -9.00 8.07
CA LEU A 114 10.72 -9.51 9.09
C LEU A 114 10.97 -11.01 9.35
N SER A 115 11.13 -11.80 8.30
CA SER A 115 11.33 -13.26 8.40
C SER A 115 12.63 -13.64 9.11
N ARG A 116 13.70 -12.85 8.92
CA ARG A 116 15.00 -13.13 9.54
C ARG A 116 15.07 -12.75 11.01
N ARG A 117 14.16 -11.90 11.49
CA ARG A 117 14.13 -11.43 12.88
C ARG A 117 13.49 -12.45 13.84
N GLY A 118 12.61 -13.31 13.35
CA GLY A 118 11.91 -14.29 14.18
C GLY A 118 10.77 -13.63 14.96
N GLU A 119 10.72 -13.86 16.27
CA GLU A 119 9.70 -13.27 17.15
C GLU A 119 9.96 -11.78 17.42
N PHE A 120 8.89 -10.97 17.53
CA PHE A 120 8.98 -9.52 17.72
C PHE A 120 8.83 -9.06 19.18
N SER A 121 8.72 -9.99 20.13
CA SER A 121 8.42 -9.76 21.55
C SER A 121 9.36 -8.81 22.28
N ASP A 122 10.58 -8.60 21.75
CA ASP A 122 11.61 -7.72 22.33
C ASP A 122 12.15 -6.70 21.31
N ILE A 123 11.35 -6.28 20.33
CA ILE A 123 11.84 -5.36 19.30
C ILE A 123 12.25 -4.00 19.91
N LYS A 124 13.54 -3.69 19.76
CA LYS A 124 14.14 -2.45 20.28
C LYS A 124 13.77 -1.27 19.40
N ASP A 125 13.84 -0.07 19.96
CA ASP A 125 13.59 1.18 19.21
C ASP A 125 14.47 1.31 17.96
N ALA A 126 15.73 0.88 18.03
CA ALA A 126 16.63 0.93 16.88
C ALA A 126 16.14 0.05 15.72
N ASP A 127 15.70 -1.17 16.03
CA ASP A 127 15.15 -2.11 15.04
C ASP A 127 13.81 -1.63 14.49
N PHE A 128 12.93 -1.13 15.34
CA PHE A 128 11.65 -0.58 14.90
C PHE A 128 11.81 0.68 14.04
N ASN A 129 12.80 1.52 14.35
CA ASN A 129 13.13 2.69 13.51
C ASN A 129 13.72 2.29 12.16
N HIS A 130 14.48 1.19 12.09
CA HIS A 130 14.95 0.63 10.82
C HIS A 130 13.77 0.16 9.97
N LEU A 131 12.89 -0.69 10.54
CA LEU A 131 11.69 -1.18 9.86
C LEU A 131 10.75 -0.05 9.43
N ASN A 132 10.68 1.06 10.18
CA ASN A 132 9.97 2.26 9.75
C ASN A 132 10.47 2.80 8.41
N GLY A 133 11.79 2.73 8.15
CA GLY A 133 12.37 3.11 6.86
C GLY A 133 11.91 2.20 5.72
N ASP A 134 11.84 0.89 5.97
CA ASP A 134 11.38 -0.08 4.97
C ASP A 134 9.87 0.01 4.73
N MET A 135 9.08 0.15 5.79
CA MET A 135 7.64 0.42 5.71
C MET A 135 7.35 1.75 5.01
N LYS A 136 8.14 2.81 5.25
CA LYS A 136 8.02 4.06 4.48
C LYS A 136 8.26 3.85 2.99
N ARG A 137 9.27 3.04 2.64
CA ARG A 137 9.58 2.71 1.24
C ARG A 137 8.45 1.93 0.58
N VAL A 138 7.85 0.98 1.30
CA VAL A 138 6.66 0.24 0.83
C VAL A 138 5.47 1.17 0.70
N TYR A 139 5.12 1.90 1.76
CA TYR A 139 3.93 2.76 1.83
C TYR A 139 3.93 3.82 0.72
N SER A 140 5.03 4.56 0.54
CA SER A 140 5.13 5.58 -0.50
C SER A 140 4.88 5.03 -1.91
N LYS A 141 5.42 3.85 -2.22
CA LYS A 141 5.21 3.18 -3.51
C LYS A 141 3.79 2.62 -3.63
N LEU A 142 3.27 2.06 -2.55
CA LEU A 142 1.93 1.47 -2.51
C LEU A 142 0.85 2.53 -2.76
N VAL A 143 0.98 3.71 -2.14
CA VAL A 143 0.07 4.85 -2.39
C VAL A 143 0.15 5.32 -3.84
N TYR A 144 1.35 5.47 -4.39
CA TYR A 144 1.53 5.89 -5.78
C TYR A 144 0.86 4.91 -6.75
N GLU A 145 1.13 3.61 -6.61
CA GLU A 145 0.53 2.57 -7.45
C GLU A 145 -0.99 2.47 -7.26
N TRP A 146 -1.49 2.76 -6.06
CA TRP A 146 -2.94 2.76 -5.80
C TRP A 146 -3.64 3.91 -6.51
N VAL A 147 -3.09 5.13 -6.46
CA VAL A 147 -3.62 6.29 -7.20
C VAL A 147 -3.54 6.04 -8.71
N TYR A 148 -2.42 5.47 -9.20
CA TYR A 148 -2.28 5.06 -10.60
C TYR A 148 -3.37 4.05 -10.99
N TYR A 149 -3.56 3.02 -10.17
CA TYR A 149 -4.53 1.95 -10.42
C TYR A 149 -5.94 2.50 -10.51
N LEU A 150 -6.34 3.37 -9.58
CA LEU A 150 -7.65 4.02 -9.62
C LEU A 150 -7.82 4.92 -10.84
N LYS A 151 -6.79 5.66 -11.25
CA LYS A 151 -6.83 6.43 -12.50
C LYS A 151 -7.11 5.51 -13.70
N TYR A 152 -6.41 4.38 -13.77
CA TYR A 152 -6.58 3.40 -14.83
C TYR A 152 -7.99 2.81 -14.83
N LEU A 153 -8.50 2.38 -13.67
CA LEU A 153 -9.86 1.87 -13.55
C LEU A 153 -10.90 2.92 -13.96
N LYS A 154 -10.71 4.19 -13.58
CA LYS A 154 -11.64 5.27 -13.94
C LYS A 154 -11.78 5.39 -15.46
N LYS A 155 -10.66 5.27 -16.16
CA LYS A 155 -10.58 5.47 -17.61
C LYS A 155 -11.10 4.28 -18.41
N TYR A 156 -10.77 3.05 -17.98
CA TYR A 156 -11.01 1.86 -18.79
C TYR A 156 -12.05 0.88 -18.20
N TYR A 157 -12.31 0.93 -16.90
CA TYR A 157 -13.21 0.01 -16.19
C TYR A 157 -14.12 0.73 -15.18
N PRO A 158 -15.06 1.59 -15.63
CA PRO A 158 -15.90 2.40 -14.73
C PRO A 158 -16.73 1.61 -13.71
N TYR A 159 -17.05 0.34 -13.99
CA TYR A 159 -17.76 -0.51 -13.03
C TYR A 159 -16.86 -1.04 -11.91
N MET A 160 -15.56 -1.25 -12.18
CA MET A 160 -14.60 -1.74 -11.19
C MET A 160 -14.19 -0.64 -10.21
N ILE A 161 -14.02 0.59 -10.69
CA ILE A 161 -13.63 1.70 -9.81
C ILE A 161 -14.68 1.97 -8.73
N SER A 162 -15.96 1.73 -8.99
CA SER A 162 -17.00 1.90 -7.97
C SER A 162 -16.78 1.02 -6.75
N LEU A 163 -16.32 -0.23 -6.94
CA LEU A 163 -15.98 -1.11 -5.82
C LEU A 163 -14.73 -0.60 -5.09
N ALA A 164 -13.68 -0.26 -5.83
CA ALA A 164 -12.42 0.21 -5.24
C ALA A 164 -12.58 1.52 -4.44
N ILE A 165 -13.51 2.41 -4.86
CA ILE A 165 -13.88 3.62 -4.11
C ILE A 165 -14.67 3.26 -2.84
N ARG A 166 -15.58 2.27 -2.90
CA ARG A 166 -16.38 1.85 -1.75
C ARG A 166 -15.55 1.15 -0.67
N THR A 167 -14.48 0.46 -1.07
CA THR A 167 -13.53 -0.21 -0.17
C THR A 167 -12.23 0.58 -0.05
N ASN A 168 -12.32 1.92 -0.03
CA ASN A 168 -11.15 2.79 -0.01
C ASN A 168 -10.39 2.65 1.33
N PRO A 169 -9.11 2.23 1.34
CA PRO A 169 -8.35 2.04 2.58
C PRO A 169 -8.05 3.34 3.35
N PHE A 170 -8.30 4.51 2.76
CA PHE A 170 -8.17 5.82 3.41
C PHE A 170 -9.47 6.34 4.03
N ASP A 171 -10.59 5.65 3.81
CA ASP A 171 -11.89 6.02 4.35
C ASP A 171 -12.27 5.02 5.47
N SER A 172 -12.32 5.49 6.72
CA SER A 172 -12.70 4.64 7.86
C SER A 172 -14.17 4.25 7.84
N GLU A 173 -15.00 4.99 7.10
CA GLU A 173 -16.44 4.74 6.93
C GLU A 173 -16.75 4.01 5.63
N ALA A 174 -15.72 3.51 4.93
CA ALA A 174 -15.85 2.72 3.71
C ALA A 174 -16.74 1.49 3.95
N ASP A 175 -17.75 1.32 3.09
CA ASP A 175 -18.66 0.17 3.10
C ASP A 175 -18.75 -0.43 1.69
N VAL A 176 -18.56 -1.74 1.61
CA VAL A 176 -18.65 -2.53 0.37
C VAL A 176 -20.08 -2.54 -0.20
N HIS A 177 -21.09 -2.40 0.64
CA HIS A 177 -22.50 -2.47 0.27
C HIS A 177 -22.97 -1.24 -0.52
N VAL A 178 -23.95 -1.46 -1.39
CA VAL A 178 -24.62 -0.38 -2.12
C VAL A 178 -25.83 0.03 -1.28
N ASN A 179 -25.79 1.24 -0.72
CA ASN A 179 -26.95 1.82 -0.05
C ASN A 179 -27.93 2.36 -1.10
N GLU A 180 -29.22 2.01 -0.95
CA GLU A 180 -30.33 2.42 -1.82
C GLU A 180 -30.64 3.92 -1.73
#